data_AF-A0A2D7F8D4-F1
#
_entry.id   AF-A0A2D7F8D4-F1
#
_cell.length_a   1.000
_cell.length_b   1.000
_cell.length_c   1.000
_cell.angle_alpha   90.00
_cell.angle_beta   90.00
_cell.angle_gamma   90.00
#
_symmetry.space_group_name_H-M   'P 1'
#
loop_
_entity.id
_entity.type
_entity.pdbx_description
1 polymer ?
#
loop_
_entity_poly.entity_id
_entity_poly.type
_entity_poly.pdbx_seq_one_letter_code
_entity_poly.pdbx_strand_id
1 'polypeptide(L)'
;MAFEWEKMFRRYVSDEIKTPYATAPDKLTRLQARYEIFAYALFMAVGFSVIGVVSLSGKLPHGDVPGVTIYAFFMVWMVIAFGYSKNQMAAAFCATAPIAVLLYFLIYGFYPKQSMLDKSIMVLVVVGWVYYSWRIVRIASHYPSMPDPPGQEPTGRRNPYDFWSKD
;
A
#
# COMPACT_ATOMS: atom_id res chain seq x y z
N MET A 1 -4.45 4.01 30.58
CA MET A 1 -4.72 3.99 29.12
C MET A 1 -3.48 3.75 28.25
N ALA A 2 -2.23 3.96 28.70
CA ALA A 2 -1.04 3.67 27.88
C ALA A 2 -0.74 2.16 27.67
N PHE A 3 -1.05 1.30 28.65
CA PHE A 3 -0.71 -0.14 28.63
C PHE A 3 -1.53 -0.99 27.63
N GLU A 4 -2.74 -0.58 27.29
CA GLU A 4 -3.59 -1.32 26.33
C GLU A 4 -3.11 -1.13 24.89
N TRP A 5 -2.64 0.07 24.54
CA TRP A 5 -2.16 0.38 23.19
C TRP A 5 -0.86 -0.35 22.84
N GLU A 6 0.11 -0.39 23.75
CA GLU A 6 1.37 -1.11 23.54
C GLU A 6 1.14 -2.62 23.38
N LYS A 7 0.24 -3.19 24.19
CA LYS A 7 -0.10 -4.60 24.12
C LYS A 7 -0.85 -4.94 22.83
N MET A 8 -1.77 -4.09 22.39
CA MET A 8 -2.45 -4.24 21.09
C MET A 8 -1.48 -4.08 19.92
N PHE A 9 -0.60 -3.07 19.96
CA PHE A 9 0.40 -2.83 18.91
C PHE A 9 1.38 -3.99 18.80
N ARG A 10 1.91 -4.48 19.93
CA ARG A 10 2.79 -5.64 19.98
C ARG A 10 2.08 -6.90 19.50
N ARG A 11 0.82 -7.11 19.89
CA ARG A 11 0.01 -8.23 19.38
C ARG A 11 -0.25 -8.13 17.89
N TYR A 12 -0.45 -6.93 17.36
CA TYR A 12 -0.67 -6.69 15.93
C TYR A 12 0.60 -6.89 15.11
N VAL A 13 1.75 -6.35 15.57
CA VAL A 13 3.06 -6.47 14.92
C VAL A 13 3.63 -7.89 15.01
N SER A 14 3.34 -8.62 16.08
CA SER A 14 3.76 -10.02 16.25
C SER A 14 2.80 -11.01 15.59
N ASP A 15 1.68 -10.57 15.01
CA ASP A 15 0.77 -11.46 14.28
C ASP A 15 1.32 -11.71 12.88
N GLU A 16 2.06 -12.81 12.72
CA GLU A 16 2.69 -13.22 11.45
C GLU A 16 1.67 -13.48 10.33
N ILE A 17 0.41 -13.71 10.65
CA ILE A 17 -0.65 -13.90 9.65
C ILE A 17 -1.14 -12.55 9.12
N LYS A 18 -1.23 -11.55 10.00
CA LYS A 18 -1.79 -10.23 9.66
C LYS A 18 -0.73 -9.21 9.24
N THR A 19 0.52 -9.39 9.66
CA THR A 19 1.65 -8.46 9.43
C THR A 19 2.96 -9.15 9.02
N PRO A 20 2.98 -9.93 7.92
CA PRO A 20 4.17 -10.66 7.46
C PRO A 20 5.20 -9.75 6.77
N TYR A 21 5.62 -8.66 7.40
CA TYR A 21 6.56 -7.69 6.81
C TYR A 21 8.00 -8.23 6.72
N ALA A 22 8.36 -9.17 7.59
CA ALA A 22 9.67 -9.82 7.62
C ALA A 22 9.77 -11.06 6.71
N THR A 23 8.64 -11.55 6.18
CA THR A 23 8.59 -12.75 5.34
C THR A 23 8.96 -12.39 3.90
N ALA A 24 9.83 -13.20 3.29
CA ALA A 24 10.16 -13.04 1.87
C ALA A 24 8.88 -13.15 1.01
N PRO A 25 8.72 -12.32 -0.04
CA PRO A 25 7.53 -12.32 -0.89
C PRO A 25 7.15 -13.71 -1.43
N ASP A 26 8.15 -14.54 -1.71
CA ASP A 26 8.00 -15.86 -2.33
C ASP A 26 7.49 -16.93 -1.34
N LYS A 27 7.50 -16.64 -0.04
CA LYS A 27 7.06 -17.55 1.03
C LYS A 27 5.72 -17.13 1.64
N LEU A 28 5.08 -16.10 1.10
CA LEU A 28 3.80 -15.61 1.61
C LEU A 28 2.65 -16.53 1.22
N THR A 29 1.72 -16.73 2.16
CA THR A 29 0.41 -17.30 1.84
C THR A 29 -0.47 -16.26 1.15
N ARG A 30 -1.46 -16.71 0.38
CA ARG A 30 -2.37 -15.81 -0.35
C ARG A 30 -3.15 -14.87 0.59
N LEU A 31 -3.48 -15.33 1.79
CA LEU A 31 -4.18 -14.52 2.80
C LEU A 31 -3.28 -13.40 3.37
N GLN A 32 -2.04 -13.74 3.70
CA GLN A 32 -1.01 -12.80 4.15
C GLN A 32 -0.76 -11.70 3.10
N ALA A 33 -0.55 -12.09 1.84
CA ALA A 33 -0.39 -11.16 0.74
C ALA A 33 -1.59 -10.23 0.56
N ARG A 34 -2.81 -10.74 0.75
CA ARG A 34 -4.04 -9.94 0.65
C ARG A 34 -4.14 -8.88 1.75
N TYR A 35 -3.79 -9.20 3.00
CA TYR A 35 -3.76 -8.21 4.08
C TYR A 35 -2.73 -7.14 3.83
N GLU A 36 -1.56 -7.52 3.31
CA GLU A 36 -0.50 -6.58 3.03
C GLU A 36 -0.85 -5.62 1.89
N ILE A 37 -1.35 -6.16 0.78
CA ILE A 37 -1.85 -5.35 -0.35
C ILE A 37 -2.94 -4.40 0.13
N PHE A 38 -3.86 -4.87 0.99
CA PHE A 38 -4.91 -4.04 1.55
C PHE A 38 -4.37 -2.90 2.42
N ALA A 39 -3.41 -3.17 3.31
CA ALA A 39 -2.79 -2.16 4.15
C ALA A 39 -2.08 -1.09 3.30
N TYR A 40 -1.31 -1.51 2.29
CA TYR A 40 -0.66 -0.59 1.35
C TYR A 40 -1.68 0.23 0.56
N ALA A 41 -2.73 -0.40 0.03
CA ALA A 41 -3.77 0.28 -0.71
C ALA A 41 -4.50 1.31 0.16
N LEU A 42 -4.80 0.98 1.41
CA LEU A 42 -5.41 1.93 2.36
C LEU A 42 -4.50 3.13 2.60
N PHE A 43 -3.22 2.90 2.88
CA PHE A 43 -2.24 3.97 3.07
C PHE A 43 -2.16 4.90 1.86
N MET A 44 -2.06 4.33 0.66
CA MET A 44 -2.02 5.07 -0.60
C MET A 44 -3.32 5.86 -0.85
N ALA A 45 -4.47 5.23 -0.67
CA ALA A 45 -5.77 5.86 -0.91
C ALA A 45 -5.98 7.06 0.01
N VAL A 46 -5.69 6.92 1.31
CA VAL A 46 -5.78 8.02 2.27
C VAL A 46 -4.78 9.12 1.94
N GLY A 47 -3.50 8.77 1.72
CA GLY A 47 -2.45 9.74 1.42
C GLY A 47 -2.76 10.58 0.18
N PHE A 48 -3.09 9.93 -0.94
CA PHE A 48 -3.37 10.64 -2.19
C PHE A 48 -4.72 11.37 -2.18
N SER A 49 -5.71 10.91 -1.43
CA SER A 49 -6.96 11.68 -1.24
C SER A 49 -6.69 12.99 -0.52
N VAL A 50 -5.90 12.95 0.56
CA VAL A 50 -5.51 14.17 1.28
C VAL A 50 -4.69 15.10 0.38
N ILE A 51 -3.70 14.56 -0.34
CA ILE A 51 -2.89 15.35 -1.28
C ILE A 51 -3.77 16.01 -2.34
N GLY A 52 -4.72 15.29 -2.93
CA GLY A 52 -5.65 15.83 -3.93
C GLY A 52 -6.50 16.98 -3.40
N VAL A 53 -7.08 16.82 -2.19
CA VAL A 53 -7.88 17.87 -1.54
C VAL A 53 -7.03 19.09 -1.19
N VAL A 54 -5.83 18.89 -0.64
CA VAL A 54 -4.93 19.99 -0.29
C VAL A 54 -4.43 20.70 -1.55
N SER A 55 -4.17 19.97 -2.64
CA SER A 55 -3.81 20.54 -3.94
C SER A 55 -4.87 21.48 -4.49
N LEU A 56 -6.16 21.18 -4.29
CA LEU A 56 -7.26 22.07 -4.68
C LEU A 56 -7.37 23.33 -3.81
N SER A 57 -6.79 23.34 -2.61
CA SER A 57 -6.91 24.47 -1.68
C SER A 57 -6.03 25.67 -2.02
N GLY A 58 -5.07 25.53 -2.96
CA GLY A 58 -4.13 26.60 -3.35
C GLY A 58 -3.13 26.99 -2.26
N LYS A 59 -3.13 26.33 -1.10
CA LYS A 59 -2.27 26.64 0.06
C LYS A 59 -0.88 25.99 0.02
N LEU A 60 -0.58 25.27 -1.05
CA LEU A 60 0.69 24.56 -1.20
C LEU A 60 1.75 25.50 -1.78
N PRO A 61 2.99 25.53 -1.23
CA PRO A 61 4.06 26.41 -1.69
C PRO A 61 4.39 26.31 -3.19
N HIS A 62 4.10 25.14 -3.78
CA HIS A 62 4.32 24.81 -5.19
C HIS A 62 3.07 24.16 -5.83
N GLY A 63 1.89 24.27 -5.21
CA GLY A 63 0.74 23.43 -5.52
C GLY A 63 -0.35 24.05 -6.38
N ASP A 64 -0.03 25.06 -7.17
CA ASP A 64 -0.95 25.58 -8.19
C ASP A 64 -0.75 24.90 -9.56
N VAL A 65 -0.28 23.65 -9.54
CA VAL A 65 -0.06 22.83 -10.74
C VAL A 65 -1.22 21.84 -10.87
N PRO A 66 -2.13 22.02 -11.85
CA PRO A 66 -3.30 21.14 -12.03
C PRO A 66 -2.92 19.66 -12.16
N GLY A 67 -1.71 19.38 -12.65
CA GLY A 67 -1.16 18.04 -12.80
C GLY A 67 -1.10 17.23 -11.50
N VAL A 68 -0.88 17.87 -10.34
CA VAL A 68 -0.80 17.16 -9.05
C VAL A 68 -2.17 16.61 -8.65
N THR A 69 -3.23 17.40 -8.79
CA THR A 69 -4.61 16.96 -8.51
C THR A 69 -5.04 15.83 -9.44
N ILE A 70 -4.75 15.96 -10.74
CA ILE A 70 -5.07 14.92 -11.74
C ILE A 70 -4.33 13.63 -11.40
N TYR A 71 -3.02 13.72 -11.13
CA TYR A 71 -2.23 12.57 -10.75
C TYR A 71 -2.73 11.90 -9.48
N ALA A 72 -3.06 12.68 -8.44
CA ALA A 72 -3.61 12.17 -7.19
C ALA A 72 -4.94 11.44 -7.40
N PHE A 73 -5.83 11.98 -8.24
CA PHE A 73 -7.08 11.32 -8.59
C PHE A 73 -6.87 9.99 -9.32
N PHE A 74 -5.99 9.97 -10.33
CA PHE A 74 -5.62 8.75 -11.05
C PHE A 74 -4.98 7.71 -10.12
N MET A 75 -4.14 8.16 -9.18
CA MET A 75 -3.55 7.29 -8.17
C MET A 75 -4.60 6.61 -7.30
N VAL A 76 -5.58 7.35 -6.78
CA VAL A 76 -6.67 6.76 -5.99
C VAL A 76 -7.44 5.72 -6.81
N TRP A 77 -7.76 6.01 -8.07
CA TRP A 77 -8.40 5.06 -8.98
C TRP A 77 -7.57 3.78 -9.18
N MET A 78 -6.27 3.92 -9.42
CA MET A 78 -5.36 2.80 -9.64
C MET A 78 -5.16 1.96 -8.37
N VAL A 79 -5.15 2.59 -7.20
CA VAL A 79 -5.09 1.92 -5.90
C VAL A 79 -6.35 1.08 -5.65
N ILE A 80 -7.53 1.62 -5.97
CA ILE A 80 -8.79 0.88 -5.88
C ILE A 80 -8.75 -0.32 -6.83
N ALA A 81 -8.40 -0.09 -8.10
CA ALA A 81 -8.26 -1.16 -9.09
C ALA A 81 -7.25 -2.23 -8.64
N PHE A 82 -6.15 -1.83 -8.01
CA PHE A 82 -5.15 -2.75 -7.45
C PHE A 82 -5.72 -3.57 -6.28
N GLY A 83 -6.46 -2.96 -5.35
CA GLY A 83 -7.09 -3.68 -4.24
C GLY A 83 -8.05 -4.79 -4.69
N TYR A 84 -8.83 -4.53 -5.76
CA TYR A 84 -9.75 -5.53 -6.32
C TYR A 84 -9.02 -6.57 -7.17
N SER A 85 -8.31 -6.14 -8.22
CA SER A 85 -7.72 -7.02 -9.23
C SER A 85 -6.43 -7.70 -8.80
N LYS A 86 -5.67 -7.08 -7.88
CA LYS A 86 -4.32 -7.49 -7.44
C LYS A 86 -3.36 -7.66 -8.62
N ASN A 87 -3.62 -6.94 -9.71
CA ASN A 87 -2.83 -6.98 -10.92
C ASN A 87 -1.48 -6.30 -10.70
N GLN A 88 -0.41 -6.93 -11.16
CA GLN A 88 0.96 -6.40 -11.14
C GLN A 88 1.08 -5.04 -11.82
N MET A 89 0.37 -4.79 -12.93
CA MET A 89 0.44 -3.50 -13.62
C MET A 89 -0.10 -2.36 -12.75
N ALA A 90 -1.17 -2.61 -11.99
CA ALA A 90 -1.71 -1.63 -11.07
C ALA A 90 -0.77 -1.39 -9.86
N ALA A 91 -0.10 -2.43 -9.39
CA ALA A 91 0.96 -2.31 -8.39
C ALA A 91 2.13 -1.46 -8.88
N ALA A 92 2.58 -1.69 -10.12
CA ALA A 92 3.69 -0.95 -10.73
C ALA A 92 3.35 0.53 -10.90
N PHE A 93 2.11 0.85 -11.28
CA PHE A 93 1.65 2.23 -11.29
C PHE A 93 1.69 2.85 -9.89
N CYS A 94 1.19 2.15 -8.87
CA CYS A 94 1.26 2.63 -7.47
C CYS A 94 2.71 2.84 -6.98
N ALA A 95 3.70 2.13 -7.54
CA ALA A 95 5.11 2.32 -7.21
C ALA A 95 5.72 3.60 -7.79
N THR A 96 5.05 4.25 -8.74
CA THR A 96 5.48 5.57 -9.25
C THR A 96 5.25 6.69 -8.23
N ALA A 97 4.39 6.50 -7.23
CA ALA A 97 4.10 7.47 -6.17
C ALA A 97 5.36 7.95 -5.42
N PRO A 98 6.13 7.08 -4.74
CA PRO A 98 7.31 7.52 -4.02
C PRO A 98 8.40 8.06 -4.96
N ILE A 99 8.48 7.58 -6.21
CA ILE A 99 9.39 8.12 -7.22
C ILE A 99 9.02 9.56 -7.57
N ALA A 100 7.73 9.85 -7.77
CA ALA A 100 7.24 11.21 -8.02
C ALA A 100 7.58 12.17 -6.86
N VAL A 101 7.51 11.68 -5.61
CA VAL A 101 7.92 12.45 -4.42
C VAL A 101 9.43 12.73 -4.42
N LEU A 102 10.26 11.74 -4.79
CA LEU A 102 11.71 11.97 -4.94
C LEU A 102 12.03 12.98 -6.03
N LEU A 103 11.38 12.87 -7.19
CA LEU A 103 11.53 13.83 -8.28
C LEU A 103 11.11 15.24 -7.86
N TYR A 104 10.03 15.34 -7.10
CA TYR A 104 9.59 16.62 -6.53
C TYR A 104 10.68 17.24 -5.63
N PHE A 105 11.29 16.45 -4.73
CA PHE A 105 12.39 16.94 -3.91
C PHE A 105 13.64 17.31 -4.71
N LEU A 106 13.93 16.61 -5.81
CA LEU A 106 15.07 16.94 -6.68
C LEU A 106 14.85 18.24 -7.47
N ILE A 107 13.63 18.51 -7.92
CA ILE A 107 13.30 19.69 -8.75
C ILE A 107 13.11 20.94 -7.88
N TYR A 108 12.30 20.84 -6.83
CA TYR A 108 11.90 21.98 -6.01
C TYR A 108 12.78 22.18 -4.76
N GLY A 109 13.59 21.17 -4.42
CA GLY A 109 14.42 21.19 -3.22
C GLY A 109 13.62 21.05 -1.92
N PHE A 110 14.32 21.21 -0.80
CA PHE A 110 13.72 21.21 0.53
C PHE A 110 13.47 22.63 1.03
N TYR A 111 12.51 22.78 1.94
CA TYR A 111 12.23 24.08 2.55
C TYR A 111 13.48 24.66 3.25
N PRO A 112 13.86 25.93 2.99
CA PRO A 112 15.16 26.46 3.39
C PRO A 112 15.35 26.56 4.92
N LYS A 113 14.26 26.76 5.70
CA LYS A 113 14.32 26.83 7.17
C LYS A 113 14.25 25.47 7.87
N GLN A 114 14.15 24.37 7.12
CA GLN A 114 14.06 23.04 7.68
C GLN A 114 15.44 22.53 8.12
N SER A 115 15.50 21.88 9.28
CA SER A 115 16.76 21.34 9.80
C SER A 115 17.31 20.24 8.87
N MET A 116 18.63 20.01 8.90
CA MET A 116 19.24 18.92 8.13
C MET A 116 18.71 17.55 8.57
N LEU A 117 18.38 17.41 9.87
CA LEU A 117 17.82 16.18 10.42
C LEU A 117 16.47 15.85 9.79
N ASP A 118 15.56 16.83 9.73
CA ASP A 118 14.22 16.62 9.18
C ASP A 118 14.27 16.27 7.68
N LYS A 119 15.18 16.90 6.92
CA LYS A 119 15.39 16.58 5.50
C LYS A 119 15.87 15.14 5.32
N SER A 120 16.82 14.72 6.15
CA SER A 120 17.37 13.36 6.13
C SER A 120 16.30 12.32 6.45
N ILE A 121 15.46 12.59 7.46
CA ILE A 121 14.35 11.71 7.83
C ILE A 121 13.33 11.61 6.68
N MET A 122 12.96 12.72 6.04
CA MET A 122 12.04 12.68 4.91
C MET A 122 12.58 11.84 3.75
N VAL A 123 13.86 12.00 3.40
CA VAL A 123 14.50 11.19 2.35
C VAL A 123 14.49 9.71 2.73
N LEU A 124 14.87 9.37 3.97
CA LEU A 124 14.87 7.98 4.44
C LEU A 124 13.47 7.36 4.40
N VAL A 125 12.44 8.11 4.80
CA VAL A 125 11.04 7.66 4.73
C VAL A 125 10.63 7.39 3.29
N VAL A 126 10.94 8.29 2.36
CA VAL A 126 10.57 8.11 0.94
C VAL A 126 11.35 6.97 0.30
N VAL A 127 12.64 6.83 0.61
CA VAL A 127 13.45 5.70 0.15
C VAL A 127 12.89 4.38 0.69
N GLY A 128 12.55 4.32 1.98
CA GLY A 128 11.86 3.18 2.58
C GLY A 128 10.54 2.87 1.88
N TRP A 129 9.78 3.89 1.50
CA TRP A 129 8.55 3.74 0.73
C TRP A 129 8.82 3.18 -0.68
N VAL A 130 9.86 3.64 -1.39
CA VAL A 130 10.27 3.04 -2.69
C VAL A 130 10.56 1.54 -2.53
N TYR A 131 11.37 1.16 -1.53
CA TYR A 131 11.68 -0.24 -1.26
C TYR A 131 10.41 -1.05 -0.97
N TYR A 132 9.50 -0.49 -0.19
CA TYR A 132 8.25 -1.15 0.15
C TYR A 132 7.31 -1.28 -1.06
N SER A 133 7.18 -0.24 -1.88
CA SER A 133 6.41 -0.31 -3.13
C SER A 133 6.95 -1.37 -4.09
N TRP A 134 8.28 -1.51 -4.18
CA TRP A 134 8.90 -2.57 -4.97
C TRP A 134 8.55 -3.97 -4.44
N ARG A 135 8.53 -4.13 -3.11
CA ARG A 135 8.08 -5.37 -2.46
C ARG A 135 6.63 -5.69 -2.86
N ILE A 136 5.73 -4.71 -2.81
CA ILE A 136 4.32 -4.90 -3.20
C ILE A 136 4.19 -5.34 -4.67
N VAL A 137 4.99 -4.79 -5.58
CA VAL A 137 5.01 -5.24 -6.99
C VAL A 137 5.41 -6.71 -7.11
N ARG A 138 6.43 -7.15 -6.35
CA ARG A 138 6.84 -8.57 -6.32
C ARG A 138 5.78 -9.47 -5.70
N ILE A 139 5.06 -9.00 -4.68
CA ILE A 139 3.95 -9.74 -4.09
C ILE A 139 2.83 -9.89 -5.13
N ALA A 140 2.50 -8.82 -5.84
CA ALA A 140 1.47 -8.83 -6.89
C ALA A 140 1.83 -9.76 -8.06
N SER A 141 3.11 -9.85 -8.46
CA SER A 141 3.54 -10.76 -9.54
C SER A 141 3.43 -12.23 -9.15
N HIS A 142 3.69 -12.57 -7.89
CA HIS A 142 3.59 -13.94 -7.38
C HIS A 142 2.19 -14.30 -6.86
N TYR A 143 1.30 -13.32 -6.73
CA TYR A 143 -0.05 -13.53 -6.19
C TYR A 143 -0.85 -14.67 -6.86
N PRO A 144 -0.83 -14.84 -8.19
CA PRO A 144 -1.55 -15.94 -8.86
C PRO A 144 -1.08 -17.34 -8.46
N SER A 145 0.21 -17.49 -8.10
CA SER A 145 0.83 -18.77 -7.77
C SER A 145 0.96 -19.03 -6.26
N MET A 146 0.54 -18.09 -5.42
CA MET A 146 0.62 -18.26 -3.97
C MET A 146 -0.33 -19.35 -3.46
N PRO A 147 0.12 -20.17 -2.49
CA PRO A 147 -0.70 -21.21 -1.89
C PRO A 147 -1.83 -20.60 -1.06
N ASP A 148 -2.99 -21.26 -1.10
CA ASP A 148 -4.10 -20.95 -0.21
C ASP A 148 -3.72 -21.34 1.24
N PRO A 149 -4.20 -20.59 2.25
CA PRO A 149 -3.83 -20.84 3.64
C PRO A 149 -4.32 -22.22 4.10
N PRO A 150 -3.52 -22.98 4.87
CA PRO A 150 -3.90 -24.30 5.35
C PRO A 150 -5.14 -24.20 6.25
N GLY A 151 -6.19 -24.96 5.90
CA GLY A 151 -7.46 -24.99 6.64
C GLY A 151 -8.59 -24.10 6.09
N GLN A 152 -8.38 -23.37 4.98
CA GLN A 152 -9.49 -22.88 4.17
C GLN A 152 -9.74 -23.87 3.04
N GLU A 153 -10.91 -24.55 3.08
CA GLU A 153 -11.45 -25.16 1.87
C GLU A 153 -11.46 -24.08 0.78
N PRO A 154 -11.06 -24.41 -0.46
CA PRO A 154 -11.15 -23.45 -1.54
C PRO A 154 -12.59 -22.98 -1.55
N THR A 155 -12.82 -21.68 -1.43
CA THR A 155 -14.14 -21.09 -1.71
C THR A 155 -14.37 -21.14 -3.22
N GLY A 156 -14.28 -22.35 -3.80
CA GLY A 156 -15.08 -22.70 -4.95
C GLY A 156 -16.50 -22.39 -4.52
N ARG A 157 -17.13 -21.49 -5.26
CA ARG A 157 -18.53 -21.12 -5.14
C ARG A 157 -19.31 -22.37 -4.74
N ARG A 158 -19.65 -22.51 -3.45
CA ARG A 158 -20.34 -23.70 -2.93
C ARG A 158 -21.56 -23.86 -3.82
N ASN A 159 -21.62 -24.92 -4.61
CA ASN A 159 -22.73 -25.09 -5.52
C ASN A 159 -23.96 -25.21 -4.62
N PRO A 160 -24.95 -24.30 -4.70
CA PRO A 160 -26.10 -24.32 -3.78
C PRO A 160 -26.84 -25.67 -3.81
N TYR A 161 -26.60 -26.46 -4.86
CA TYR A 161 -27.18 -27.77 -5.10
C TYR A 161 -26.41 -28.93 -4.46
N ASP A 162 -25.20 -28.74 -3.94
CA ASP A 162 -24.44 -29.80 -3.24
C ASP A 162 -25.10 -30.24 -1.92
N PHE A 163 -26.07 -29.45 -1.41
CA PHE A 163 -26.89 -29.86 -0.26
C PHE A 163 -27.79 -31.07 -0.58
N TRP A 164 -28.15 -31.26 -1.85
CA TRP A 164 -29.14 -32.24 -2.29
C TRP A 164 -28.54 -33.51 -2.90
N SER A 165 -27.21 -33.62 -3.01
CA SER A 165 -26.55 -34.76 -3.65
C SER A 165 -26.16 -35.89 -2.68
N LYS A 166 -26.69 -35.86 -1.45
CA LYS A 166 -26.44 -36.87 -0.43
C LYS A 166 -27.75 -37.60 -0.11
N ASP A 167 -28.22 -38.39 -1.06
CA ASP A 167 -29.17 -39.49 -0.85
C ASP A 167 -28.89 -40.58 -1.89
#